data_AF-A0A2I1HNT8-F1
#
_entry.id   AF-A0A2I1HNT8-F1
#
_cell.length_a   1.000
_cell.length_b   1.000
_cell.length_c   1.000
_cell.angle_alpha   90.00
_cell.angle_beta   90.00
_cell.angle_gamma   90.00
#
_symmetry.space_group_name_H-M   'P 1'
#
loop_
_entity.id
_entity.type
_entity.pdbx_description
1 polymer ?
#
loop_
_entity_poly.entity_id
_entity_poly.type
_entity_poly.pdbx_seq_one_letter_code
_entity_poly.pdbx_strand_id
1 'polypeptide(L)'
;MYGNLKQKISNELSAHVIKILIDLGILNNIPGKRSLHDQISTELNDKFDTCISDINSIFTEKLDRINNDLNNKLTAENKARDDDFTKETQKIFSMISTVTERLDRIEEACHNDFGNISSEFTSIKASIEILQNDLAQRYAVVQRANFDQQSVFNESETNESELGSSLNSASASTSSSSSSEGSNLSGIFDITGDIRIRFKQHFDRLMKARNYTSDEMFISVAVDIRGLGGNIKISTVKNFYSGVGRSTVSTVNQINAWVASFNNNAE
;
A
#
# COMPACT_ATOMS: atom_id res chain seq x y z
N MET A 1 -48.92 14.36 22.07
CA MET A 1 -48.67 15.68 22.66
C MET A 1 -49.72 16.72 22.24
N TYR A 2 -50.05 16.84 20.94
CA TYR A 2 -51.07 17.76 20.38
C TYR A 2 -52.50 17.56 20.94
N GLY A 3 -53.00 16.32 21.02
CA GLY A 3 -54.35 16.04 21.53
C GLY A 3 -54.59 16.47 22.97
N ASN A 4 -53.56 16.33 23.84
CA ASN A 4 -53.66 16.73 25.24
C ASN A 4 -53.72 18.25 25.42
N LEU A 5 -53.01 19.02 24.58
CA LEU A 5 -53.03 20.49 24.66
C LEU A 5 -54.36 21.05 24.12
N LYS A 6 -54.86 20.51 23.00
CA LYS A 6 -56.19 20.89 22.44
C LYS A 6 -57.30 20.66 23.46
N GLN A 7 -57.31 19.49 24.11
CA GLN A 7 -58.32 19.17 25.11
C GLN A 7 -58.21 20.07 26.36
N LYS A 8 -57.00 20.37 26.82
CA LYS A 8 -56.79 21.20 28.00
C LYS A 8 -57.26 22.65 27.79
N ILE A 9 -56.95 23.24 26.63
CA ILE A 9 -57.40 24.60 26.26
C ILE A 9 -58.93 24.65 26.11
N SER A 10 -59.52 23.66 25.44
CA SER A 10 -60.97 23.56 25.25
C SER A 10 -61.71 23.47 26.60
N ASN A 11 -61.24 22.62 27.52
CA ASN A 11 -61.83 22.46 28.85
C ASN A 11 -61.74 23.75 29.68
N GLU A 12 -60.58 24.41 29.69
CA GLU A 12 -60.33 25.64 30.46
C GLU A 12 -61.22 26.81 29.98
N LEU A 13 -61.40 26.92 28.66
CA LEU A 13 -62.21 27.98 28.06
C LEU A 13 -63.71 27.71 28.23
N SER A 14 -64.15 26.46 28.08
CA SER A 14 -65.54 26.06 28.36
C SER A 14 -65.90 26.42 29.80
N ALA A 15 -65.02 26.16 30.76
CA ALA A 15 -65.21 26.54 32.16
C ALA A 15 -65.34 28.07 32.35
N HIS A 16 -64.52 28.87 31.66
CA HIS A 16 -64.59 30.33 31.71
C HIS A 16 -65.88 30.88 31.08
N VAL A 17 -66.32 30.33 29.95
CA VAL A 17 -67.57 30.73 29.29
C VAL A 17 -68.78 30.42 30.18
N ILE A 18 -68.81 29.23 30.80
CA ILE A 18 -69.87 28.86 31.75
C ILE A 18 -69.90 29.84 32.93
N LYS A 19 -68.74 30.19 33.48
CA LYS A 19 -68.62 31.16 34.58
C LYS A 19 -69.17 32.54 34.19
N ILE A 20 -68.77 33.05 33.02
CA ILE A 20 -69.25 34.35 32.51
C ILE A 20 -70.77 34.35 32.32
N LEU A 21 -71.34 33.27 31.78
CA LEU A 21 -72.79 33.14 31.57
C LEU A 21 -73.58 33.07 32.89
N ILE A 22 -72.98 32.49 33.94
CA ILE A 22 -73.55 32.49 35.30
C ILE A 22 -73.51 33.91 35.87
N ASP A 23 -72.36 34.57 35.79
CA ASP A 23 -72.12 35.91 36.35
C ASP A 23 -73.00 36.99 35.69
N LEU A 24 -73.32 36.84 34.39
CA LEU A 24 -74.23 37.73 33.65
C LEU A 24 -75.72 37.49 33.95
N GLY A 25 -76.09 36.51 34.78
CA GLY A 25 -77.49 36.21 35.14
C GLY A 25 -78.35 35.64 34.00
N ILE A 26 -77.75 35.41 32.83
CA ILE A 26 -78.41 34.90 31.60
C ILE A 26 -78.92 33.46 31.80
N LEU A 27 -78.28 32.71 32.69
CA LEU A 27 -78.57 31.30 32.94
C LEU A 27 -79.90 31.00 33.67
N ASN A 28 -80.55 32.02 34.25
CA ASN A 28 -81.72 31.85 35.14
C ASN A 28 -83.08 32.21 34.52
N ASN A 29 -83.19 32.80 33.31
CA ASN A 29 -84.46 33.40 32.88
C ASN A 29 -84.90 33.26 31.39
N ILE A 30 -84.42 32.30 30.58
CA ILE A 30 -84.87 32.19 29.16
C ILE A 30 -85.21 30.73 28.74
N PRO A 31 -86.40 30.47 28.15
CA PRO A 31 -86.66 29.24 27.39
C PRO A 31 -85.88 29.31 26.06
N GLY A 32 -84.86 28.47 25.90
CA GLY A 32 -83.92 28.52 24.76
C GLY A 32 -82.44 28.33 25.13
N LYS A 33 -82.13 28.18 26.42
CA LYS A 33 -80.80 27.96 27.04
C LYS A 33 -79.83 27.02 26.31
N ARG A 34 -80.31 25.89 25.75
CA ARG A 34 -79.44 24.96 25.00
C ARG A 34 -78.97 25.58 23.67
N SER A 35 -79.87 26.27 22.96
CA SER A 35 -79.59 26.84 21.64
C SER A 35 -78.50 27.93 21.66
N LEU A 36 -78.49 28.81 22.68
CA LEU A 36 -77.47 29.86 22.82
C LEU A 36 -76.11 29.28 23.22
N HIS A 37 -76.10 28.30 24.13
CA HIS A 37 -74.88 27.59 24.52
C HIS A 37 -74.24 26.88 23.31
N ASP A 38 -75.06 26.17 22.54
CA ASP A 38 -74.59 25.42 21.37
C ASP A 38 -74.08 26.36 20.27
N GLN A 39 -74.72 27.52 20.08
CA GLN A 39 -74.27 28.55 19.15
C GLN A 39 -72.92 29.15 19.54
N ILE A 40 -72.74 29.53 20.82
CA ILE A 40 -71.46 30.07 21.32
C ILE A 40 -70.35 29.03 21.23
N SER A 41 -70.65 27.77 21.60
CA SER A 41 -69.66 26.70 21.53
C SER A 41 -69.23 26.39 20.10
N THR A 42 -70.17 26.44 19.15
CA THR A 42 -69.88 26.23 17.72
C THR A 42 -69.00 27.36 17.18
N GLU A 43 -69.39 28.62 17.42
CA GLU A 43 -68.62 29.78 16.93
C GLU A 43 -67.20 29.82 17.51
N LEU A 44 -67.02 29.47 18.80
CA LEU A 44 -65.70 29.37 19.41
C LEU A 44 -64.86 28.27 18.78
N ASN A 45 -65.42 27.07 18.60
CA ASN A 45 -64.71 25.96 17.98
C ASN A 45 -64.27 26.29 16.54
N ASP A 46 -65.15 26.89 15.74
CA ASP A 46 -64.81 27.31 14.37
C ASP A 46 -63.67 28.33 14.35
N LYS A 47 -63.67 29.30 15.28
CA LYS A 47 -62.57 30.26 15.43
C LYS A 47 -61.27 29.60 15.88
N PHE A 48 -61.33 28.61 16.78
CA PHE A 48 -60.14 27.85 17.17
C PHE A 48 -59.59 27.02 16.04
N ASP A 49 -60.44 26.28 15.33
CA ASP A 49 -60.00 25.43 14.23
C ASP A 49 -59.40 26.28 13.10
N THR A 50 -59.98 27.46 12.81
CA THR A 50 -59.40 28.45 11.88
C THR A 50 -58.03 28.94 12.36
N CYS A 51 -57.93 29.40 13.61
CA CYS A 51 -56.67 29.90 14.17
C CYS A 51 -55.56 28.82 14.18
N ILE A 52 -55.93 27.58 14.52
CA ILE A 52 -55.00 26.43 14.50
C ILE A 52 -54.58 26.10 13.06
N SER A 53 -55.50 26.16 12.11
CA SER A 53 -55.18 25.97 10.69
C SER A 53 -54.19 27.02 10.19
N ASP A 54 -54.40 28.29 10.53
CA ASP A 54 -53.49 29.38 10.15
C ASP A 54 -52.10 29.20 10.77
N ILE A 55 -52.04 28.86 12.06
CA ILE A 55 -50.79 28.54 12.76
C ILE A 55 -50.07 27.40 12.06
N ASN A 56 -50.77 26.30 11.76
CA ASN A 56 -50.18 25.14 11.09
C ASN A 56 -49.67 25.50 9.69
N SER A 57 -50.42 26.31 8.93
CA SER A 57 -50.01 26.79 7.61
C SER A 57 -48.71 27.59 7.69
N ILE A 58 -48.63 28.55 8.61
CA ILE A 58 -47.43 29.37 8.82
C ILE A 58 -46.23 28.53 9.23
N PHE A 59 -46.42 27.57 10.14
CA PHE A 59 -45.34 26.68 10.58
C PHE A 59 -44.85 25.79 9.43
N THR A 60 -45.77 25.24 8.64
CA THR A 60 -45.44 24.40 7.47
C THR A 60 -44.63 25.19 6.46
N GLU A 61 -45.09 26.39 6.08
CA GLU A 61 -44.39 27.27 5.15
C GLU A 61 -42.97 27.63 5.63
N LYS A 62 -42.82 27.95 6.93
CA LYS A 62 -41.51 28.26 7.51
C LYS A 62 -40.59 27.05 7.51
N LEU A 63 -41.10 25.87 7.81
CA LEU A 63 -40.32 24.63 7.83
C LEU A 63 -39.84 24.26 6.42
N ASP A 64 -40.73 24.37 5.43
CA ASP A 64 -40.38 24.13 4.03
C ASP A 64 -39.31 25.10 3.54
N ARG A 65 -39.42 26.38 3.90
CA ARG A 65 -38.40 27.37 3.55
C ARG A 65 -37.04 27.05 4.17
N ILE A 66 -37.01 26.68 5.45
CA ILE A 66 -35.76 26.30 6.14
C ILE A 66 -35.16 25.05 5.49
N ASN A 67 -35.98 24.04 5.19
CA ASN A 67 -35.54 22.81 4.55
C ASN A 67 -34.92 23.09 3.17
N ASN A 68 -35.57 23.94 2.36
CA ASN A 68 -35.06 24.32 1.05
C ASN A 68 -33.75 25.10 1.13
N ASP A 69 -33.63 26.05 2.06
CA ASP A 69 -32.40 26.83 2.26
C ASP A 69 -31.22 25.93 2.69
N LEU A 70 -31.45 25.04 3.66
CA LEU A 70 -30.45 24.07 4.12
C LEU A 70 -30.01 23.13 3.00
N ASN A 71 -30.95 22.56 2.23
CA ASN A 71 -30.64 21.67 1.12
C ASN A 71 -29.84 22.38 0.03
N ASN A 72 -30.21 23.62 -0.30
CA ASN A 72 -29.46 24.41 -1.28
C ASN A 72 -28.04 24.73 -0.81
N LYS A 73 -27.89 25.14 0.46
CA LYS A 73 -26.58 25.43 1.05
C LYS A 73 -25.69 24.18 1.09
N LEU A 74 -26.23 23.04 1.53
CA LEU A 74 -25.50 21.78 1.57
C LEU A 74 -25.09 21.33 0.16
N THR A 75 -25.98 21.46 -0.82
CA THR A 75 -25.68 21.13 -2.22
C THR A 75 -24.55 21.98 -2.78
N ALA A 76 -24.56 23.29 -2.51
CA ALA A 76 -23.52 24.20 -2.95
C ALA A 76 -22.16 23.90 -2.28
N GLU A 77 -22.15 23.62 -0.97
CA GLU A 77 -20.93 23.29 -0.24
C GLU A 77 -20.32 21.96 -0.71
N ASN A 78 -21.15 20.94 -0.92
CA ASN A 78 -20.70 19.65 -1.46
C ASN A 78 -20.08 19.82 -2.85
N LYS A 79 -20.74 20.58 -3.74
CA LYS A 79 -20.19 20.86 -5.07
C LYS A 79 -18.84 21.57 -5.00
N ALA A 80 -18.71 22.59 -4.15
CA ALA A 80 -17.46 23.31 -4.00
C ALA A 80 -16.32 22.39 -3.51
N ARG A 81 -16.63 21.46 -2.60
CA ARG A 81 -15.70 20.47 -2.10
C ARG A 81 -15.29 19.46 -3.17
N ASP A 82 -16.25 18.98 -3.96
CA ASP A 82 -15.98 18.06 -5.08
C ASP A 82 -15.11 18.72 -6.15
N ASP A 83 -15.35 20.01 -6.44
CA ASP A 83 -14.54 20.80 -7.37
C ASP A 83 -13.10 20.95 -6.87
N ASP A 84 -12.90 21.16 -5.56
CA ASP A 84 -11.58 21.25 -4.93
C ASP A 84 -10.83 19.91 -4.99
N PHE A 85 -11.49 18.81 -4.62
CA PHE A 85 -10.92 17.47 -4.74
C PHE A 85 -10.58 17.10 -6.19
N THR A 86 -11.41 17.52 -7.15
CA THR A 86 -11.17 17.30 -8.58
C THR A 86 -9.89 18.02 -9.03
N LYS A 87 -9.67 19.27 -8.61
CA LYS A 87 -8.44 20.03 -8.93
C LYS A 87 -7.19 19.37 -8.35
N GLU A 88 -7.23 18.95 -7.09
CA GLU A 88 -6.08 18.31 -6.46
C GLU A 88 -5.79 16.95 -7.11
N THR A 89 -6.82 16.20 -7.47
CA THR A 89 -6.70 14.93 -8.22
C THR A 89 -6.05 15.16 -9.58
N GLN A 90 -6.49 16.16 -10.35
CA GLN A 90 -5.90 16.51 -11.65
C GLN A 90 -4.42 16.90 -11.54
N LYS A 91 -4.06 17.64 -10.49
CA LYS A 91 -2.67 18.01 -10.21
C LYS A 91 -1.80 16.79 -9.94
N ILE A 92 -2.28 15.86 -9.11
CA ILE A 92 -1.58 14.59 -8.83
C ILE A 92 -1.41 13.78 -10.12
N PHE A 93 -2.46 13.64 -10.93
CA PHE A 93 -2.37 12.95 -12.22
C PHE A 93 -1.32 13.57 -13.15
N SER A 94 -1.28 14.90 -13.25
CA SER A 94 -0.26 15.60 -14.06
C SER A 94 1.17 15.31 -13.57
N MET A 95 1.38 15.29 -12.25
CA MET A 95 2.67 14.92 -11.68
C MET A 95 3.04 13.46 -11.98
N ILE A 96 2.09 12.54 -11.89
CA ILE A 96 2.30 11.12 -12.22
C ILE A 96 2.66 10.94 -13.70
N SER A 97 1.94 11.60 -14.61
CA SER A 97 2.25 11.55 -16.05
C SER A 97 3.67 12.05 -16.32
N THR A 98 4.05 13.18 -15.70
CA THR A 98 5.42 13.72 -15.82
C THR A 98 6.48 12.74 -15.33
N VAL A 99 6.25 12.06 -14.20
CA VAL A 99 7.18 11.05 -13.67
C VAL A 99 7.24 9.83 -14.59
N THR A 100 6.10 9.38 -15.11
CA THR A 100 6.01 8.24 -16.04
C THR A 100 6.83 8.51 -17.30
N GLU A 101 6.64 9.65 -17.96
CA GLU A 101 7.42 10.03 -19.14
C GLU A 101 8.93 10.15 -18.86
N ARG A 102 9.32 10.53 -17.64
CA ARG A 102 10.73 10.57 -17.24
C ARG A 102 11.29 9.17 -17.04
N LEU A 103 10.51 8.25 -16.48
CA LEU A 103 10.91 6.85 -16.32
C LEU A 103 11.06 6.17 -17.68
N ASP A 104 10.12 6.36 -18.59
CA ASP A 104 10.18 5.79 -19.94
C ASP A 104 11.47 6.22 -20.67
N ARG A 105 11.81 7.51 -20.60
CA ARG A 105 13.06 8.03 -21.19
C ARG A 105 14.33 7.46 -20.55
N ILE A 106 14.31 7.24 -19.22
CA ILE A 106 15.44 6.63 -18.52
C ILE A 106 15.59 5.17 -18.93
N GLU A 107 14.48 4.43 -18.98
CA GLU A 107 14.45 3.03 -19.40
C GLU A 107 15.01 2.87 -20.82
N GLU A 108 14.56 3.72 -21.75
CA GLU A 108 15.06 3.73 -23.13
C GLU A 108 16.56 4.03 -23.20
N ALA A 109 17.04 5.05 -22.48
CA ALA A 109 18.46 5.39 -22.43
C ALA A 109 19.30 4.22 -21.88
N CYS A 110 18.86 3.61 -20.78
CA CYS A 110 19.54 2.45 -20.20
C CYS A 110 19.55 1.26 -21.16
N HIS A 111 18.43 0.98 -21.84
CA HIS A 111 18.35 -0.11 -22.82
C HIS A 111 19.36 0.09 -23.96
N ASN A 112 19.47 1.31 -24.47
CA ASN A 112 20.42 1.66 -25.52
C ASN A 112 21.88 1.52 -25.04
N ASP A 113 22.20 2.00 -23.84
CA ASP A 113 23.54 1.88 -23.25
C ASP A 113 23.94 0.41 -23.07
N PHE A 114 23.03 -0.43 -22.56
CA PHE A 114 23.28 -1.87 -22.43
C PHE A 114 23.45 -2.55 -23.79
N GLY A 115 22.66 -2.15 -24.80
CA GLY A 115 22.82 -2.63 -26.17
C GLY A 115 24.20 -2.31 -26.74
N ASN A 116 24.66 -1.07 -26.56
CA ASN A 116 25.99 -0.62 -26.96
C ASN A 116 27.09 -1.42 -26.27
N ILE A 117 27.04 -1.55 -24.94
CA ILE A 117 27.99 -2.35 -24.15
C ILE A 117 28.03 -3.81 -24.66
N SER A 118 26.87 -4.41 -24.90
CA SER A 118 26.79 -5.78 -25.42
C SER A 118 27.45 -5.92 -26.79
N SER A 119 27.30 -4.92 -27.66
CA SER A 119 27.95 -4.89 -28.97
C SER A 119 29.48 -4.79 -28.86
N GLU A 120 29.99 -3.98 -27.93
CA GLU A 120 31.43 -3.85 -27.67
C GLU A 120 32.01 -5.16 -27.14
N PHE A 121 31.35 -5.82 -26.19
CA PHE A 121 31.77 -7.14 -25.71
C PHE A 121 31.81 -8.18 -26.83
N THR A 122 30.86 -8.14 -27.75
CA THR A 122 30.84 -9.03 -28.93
C THR A 122 32.05 -8.77 -29.83
N SER A 123 32.37 -7.50 -30.08
CA SER A 123 33.55 -7.09 -30.86
C SER A 123 34.88 -7.50 -30.19
N ILE A 124 34.99 -7.31 -28.87
CA ILE A 124 36.16 -7.72 -28.07
C ILE A 124 36.32 -9.24 -28.14
N LYS A 125 35.24 -10.00 -27.96
CA LYS A 125 35.25 -11.46 -28.05
C LYS A 125 35.78 -11.93 -29.41
N ALA A 126 35.26 -11.39 -30.50
CA ALA A 126 35.72 -11.72 -31.85
C ALA A 126 37.21 -11.39 -32.04
N SER A 127 37.66 -10.24 -31.52
CA SER A 127 39.08 -9.85 -31.58
C SER A 127 39.99 -10.81 -30.80
N ILE A 128 39.54 -11.28 -29.63
CA ILE A 128 40.27 -12.29 -28.83
C ILE A 128 40.37 -13.61 -29.60
N GLU A 129 39.28 -14.07 -30.22
CA GLU A 129 39.28 -15.30 -31.03
C GLU A 129 40.27 -15.21 -32.20
N ILE A 130 40.33 -14.06 -32.89
CA ILE A 130 41.32 -13.81 -33.96
C ILE A 130 42.75 -13.92 -33.41
N LEU A 131 43.04 -13.26 -32.29
CA LEU A 131 44.38 -13.28 -31.67
C LEU A 131 44.78 -14.70 -31.22
N GLN A 132 43.85 -15.46 -30.65
CA GLN A 132 44.08 -16.85 -30.27
C GLN A 132 44.41 -17.72 -31.49
N ASN A 133 43.69 -17.54 -32.60
CA ASN A 133 43.94 -18.26 -33.85
C ASN A 133 45.31 -17.89 -34.45
N ASP A 134 45.69 -16.61 -34.48
CA ASP A 134 47.02 -16.17 -34.95
C ASP A 134 48.14 -16.79 -34.09
N LEU A 135 47.97 -16.75 -32.77
CA LEU A 135 48.95 -17.34 -31.85
C LEU A 135 49.12 -18.85 -32.07
N ALA A 136 48.01 -19.58 -32.21
CA ALA A 136 48.03 -21.02 -32.48
C ALA A 136 48.73 -21.34 -33.81
N GLN A 137 48.48 -20.55 -34.86
CA GLN A 137 49.15 -20.69 -36.16
C GLN A 137 50.66 -20.45 -36.05
N ARG A 138 51.10 -19.38 -35.38
CA ARG A 138 52.53 -19.10 -35.20
C ARG A 138 53.24 -20.20 -34.43
N TYR A 139 52.62 -20.73 -33.37
CA TYR A 139 53.17 -21.86 -32.63
C TYR A 139 53.32 -23.12 -33.48
N ALA A 140 52.35 -23.42 -34.34
CA ALA A 140 52.42 -24.57 -35.25
C ALA A 140 53.58 -24.44 -36.25
N VAL A 141 53.81 -23.23 -36.81
CA VAL A 141 54.94 -22.96 -37.71
C VAL A 141 56.28 -23.14 -37.01
N VAL A 142 56.44 -22.57 -35.81
CA VAL A 142 57.69 -22.69 -35.03
C VAL A 142 57.98 -24.13 -34.64
N GLN A 143 56.96 -24.88 -34.18
CA GLN A 143 57.14 -26.29 -33.85
C GLN A 143 57.55 -27.11 -35.08
N ARG A 144 56.95 -26.86 -36.24
CA ARG A 144 57.30 -27.55 -37.49
C ARG A 144 58.75 -27.27 -37.89
N ALA A 145 59.19 -26.00 -37.84
CA ALA A 145 60.57 -25.64 -38.14
C ALA A 145 61.59 -26.29 -37.19
N ASN A 146 61.27 -26.41 -35.90
CA ASN A 146 62.11 -27.13 -34.94
C ASN A 146 62.21 -28.63 -35.23
N PHE A 147 61.11 -29.26 -35.66
CA PHE A 147 61.11 -30.67 -36.10
C PHE A 147 61.99 -30.86 -37.35
N ASP A 148 61.84 -29.99 -38.34
CA ASP A 148 62.60 -30.07 -39.59
C ASP A 148 64.12 -29.91 -39.32
N GLN A 149 64.52 -29.00 -38.43
CA GLN A 149 65.92 -28.84 -38.02
C GLN A 149 66.49 -30.04 -37.25
N GLN A 150 65.70 -30.70 -36.40
CA GLN A 150 66.13 -31.94 -35.72
C GLN A 150 66.20 -33.13 -36.67
N SER A 151 65.36 -33.16 -37.72
CA SER A 151 65.42 -34.21 -38.75
C SER A 151 66.68 -34.11 -39.62
N VAL A 152 67.16 -32.90 -39.92
CA VAL A 152 68.39 -32.66 -40.71
C VAL A 152 69.66 -33.07 -39.94
N PHE A 153 69.63 -33.05 -38.60
CA PHE A 153 70.76 -33.52 -37.78
C PHE A 153 70.82 -35.04 -37.56
N ASN A 154 69.75 -35.77 -37.86
CA ASN A 154 69.67 -37.23 -37.64
C ASN A 154 69.86 -38.05 -38.92
N GLU A 155 70.31 -37.45 -40.03
CA GLU A 155 70.58 -38.19 -41.28
C GLU A 155 71.92 -38.96 -41.28
N SER A 156 72.62 -39.02 -40.14
CA SER A 156 73.77 -39.90 -39.95
C SER A 156 73.56 -40.84 -38.75
N GLU A 157 72.70 -41.84 -38.91
CA GLU A 157 72.98 -43.20 -38.43
C GLU A 157 71.96 -44.19 -39.01
N THR A 158 72.49 -45.33 -39.45
CA THR A 158 71.82 -46.34 -40.26
C THR A 158 71.07 -47.34 -39.37
N ASN A 159 69.95 -47.85 -39.92
CA ASN A 159 69.38 -49.18 -39.74
C ASN A 159 68.42 -49.49 -38.57
N GLU A 160 67.23 -49.92 -39.02
CA GLU A 160 66.51 -51.17 -38.67
C GLU A 160 65.21 -51.10 -37.83
N SER A 161 64.14 -51.49 -38.55
CA SER A 161 62.92 -52.24 -38.18
C SER A 161 61.99 -51.66 -37.11
N GLU A 162 60.79 -51.18 -37.46
CA GLU A 162 59.55 -51.91 -37.84
C GLU A 162 58.65 -52.27 -36.64
N LEU A 163 57.40 -51.77 -36.71
CA LEU A 163 56.20 -52.11 -35.91
C LEU A 163 56.25 -51.76 -34.40
N GLY A 164 55.34 -50.98 -33.82
CA GLY A 164 54.03 -50.48 -34.23
C GLY A 164 53.13 -50.41 -32.99
N SER A 165 52.28 -49.37 -32.91
CA SER A 165 51.10 -49.29 -32.02
C SER A 165 51.44 -49.11 -30.51
N SER A 166 50.78 -48.32 -29.67
CA SER A 166 49.56 -47.52 -29.74
C SER A 166 49.26 -47.04 -28.31
N LEU A 167 48.84 -45.78 -28.21
CA LEU A 167 47.87 -45.26 -27.24
C LEU A 167 48.20 -45.18 -25.74
N ASN A 168 48.14 -43.92 -25.27
CA ASN A 168 47.37 -43.45 -24.10
C ASN A 168 47.95 -43.78 -22.72
N SER A 169 47.78 -43.00 -21.66
CA SER A 169 47.28 -41.65 -21.41
C SER A 169 47.47 -41.46 -19.90
N ALA A 170 48.19 -40.43 -19.46
CA ALA A 170 48.29 -40.11 -18.04
C ALA A 170 46.93 -39.58 -17.54
N SER A 171 46.40 -40.17 -16.47
CA SER A 171 45.20 -39.69 -15.80
C SER A 171 45.31 -39.81 -14.28
N ALA A 172 44.61 -38.89 -13.63
CA ALA A 172 44.23 -38.82 -12.22
C ALA A 172 45.26 -38.22 -11.24
N SER A 173 45.24 -36.88 -11.15
CA SER A 173 45.37 -36.18 -9.86
C SER A 173 44.09 -35.40 -9.60
N THR A 174 43.11 -36.07 -8.98
CA THR A 174 41.99 -35.43 -8.30
C THR A 174 42.42 -35.12 -6.86
N SER A 175 42.95 -33.92 -6.64
CA SER A 175 43.02 -33.35 -5.29
C SER A 175 41.92 -32.30 -5.18
N SER A 176 40.80 -32.75 -4.60
CA SER A 176 39.75 -31.91 -4.07
C SER A 176 40.31 -31.02 -2.96
N SER A 177 40.55 -29.75 -3.27
CA SER A 177 40.74 -28.72 -2.27
C SER A 177 39.47 -27.89 -2.20
N SER A 178 38.56 -28.35 -1.36
CA SER A 178 37.55 -27.52 -0.71
C SER A 178 38.27 -26.34 -0.07
N SER A 179 38.10 -25.13 -0.60
CA SER A 179 38.42 -23.91 0.12
C SER A 179 37.42 -23.77 1.27
N SER A 180 37.73 -24.40 2.40
CA SER A 180 37.22 -23.97 3.70
C SER A 180 37.95 -22.67 4.05
N GLU A 181 37.55 -21.60 3.37
CA GLU A 181 38.10 -20.28 3.62
C GLU A 181 37.44 -19.74 4.88
N GLY A 182 38.18 -19.86 5.98
CA GLY A 182 37.77 -19.41 7.28
C GLY A 182 37.41 -17.93 7.25
N SER A 183 36.15 -17.63 7.56
CA SER A 183 35.74 -16.29 7.97
C SER A 183 34.49 -16.37 8.85
N ASN A 184 34.64 -16.95 10.04
CA ASN A 184 33.61 -16.98 11.09
C ASN A 184 33.22 -15.59 11.65
N LEU A 185 33.64 -14.50 11.01
CA LEU A 185 33.21 -13.12 11.30
C LEU A 185 32.72 -12.35 10.06
N SER A 186 32.97 -12.82 8.83
CA SER A 186 32.46 -12.19 7.60
C SER A 186 31.04 -12.66 7.28
N GLY A 187 30.76 -13.96 7.46
CA GLY A 187 29.44 -14.54 7.16
C GLY A 187 28.28 -13.98 8.00
N ILE A 188 28.52 -13.57 9.25
CA ILE A 188 27.45 -12.99 10.10
C ILE A 188 27.00 -11.62 9.60
N PHE A 189 27.90 -10.79 9.08
CA PHE A 189 27.54 -9.46 8.57
C PHE A 189 26.79 -9.56 7.25
N ASP A 190 27.17 -10.49 6.38
CA ASP A 190 26.45 -10.78 5.13
C ASP A 190 25.06 -11.36 5.41
N ILE A 191 24.96 -12.37 6.28
CA ILE A 191 23.68 -12.97 6.67
C ILE A 191 22.77 -11.95 7.37
N THR A 192 23.31 -11.11 8.26
CA THR A 192 22.54 -10.04 8.92
C THR A 192 22.08 -8.98 7.93
N GLY A 193 22.90 -8.65 6.93
CA GLY A 193 22.57 -7.73 5.83
C GLY A 193 21.40 -8.25 5.00
N ASP A 194 21.47 -9.50 4.55
CA ASP A 194 20.43 -10.15 3.76
C ASP A 194 19.10 -10.25 4.51
N ILE A 195 19.14 -10.62 5.80
CA ILE A 195 17.95 -10.65 6.65
C ILE A 195 17.36 -9.26 6.82
N ARG A 196 18.20 -8.23 6.98
CA ARG A 196 17.75 -6.84 7.08
C ARG A 196 17.06 -6.37 5.81
N ILE A 197 17.59 -6.70 4.64
CA ILE A 197 16.98 -6.35 3.34
C ILE A 197 15.59 -6.98 3.23
N ARG A 198 15.47 -8.30 3.46
CA ARG A 198 14.18 -9.01 3.41
C ARG A 198 13.18 -8.48 4.43
N PHE A 199 13.66 -8.21 5.65
CA PHE A 199 12.86 -7.60 6.69
C PHE A 199 12.29 -6.25 6.26
N LYS A 200 13.12 -5.34 5.71
CA LYS A 200 12.64 -4.03 5.21
C LYS A 200 11.60 -4.18 4.12
N GLN A 201 11.83 -5.05 3.15
CA GLN A 201 10.89 -5.27 2.05
C GLN A 201 9.52 -5.73 2.55
N HIS A 202 9.48 -6.70 3.48
CA HIS A 202 8.22 -7.16 4.08
C HIS A 202 7.57 -6.09 4.97
N PHE A 203 8.39 -5.39 5.77
CA PHE A 203 7.94 -4.28 6.60
C PHE A 203 7.22 -3.22 5.76
N ASP A 204 7.86 -2.71 4.72
CA ASP A 204 7.33 -1.65 3.86
C ASP A 204 6.09 -2.10 3.09
N ARG A 205 6.08 -3.35 2.61
CA ARG A 205 4.94 -3.93 1.91
C ARG A 205 3.71 -4.02 2.82
N LEU A 206 3.88 -4.53 4.05
CA LEU A 206 2.79 -4.66 5.02
C LEU A 206 2.30 -3.30 5.51
N MET A 207 3.22 -2.37 5.77
CA MET A 207 2.90 -1.01 6.19
C MET A 207 2.00 -0.32 5.15
N LYS A 208 2.37 -0.41 3.87
CA LYS A 208 1.53 0.11 2.77
C LYS A 208 0.20 -0.62 2.65
N ALA A 209 0.20 -1.95 2.69
CA ALA A 209 -1.00 -2.75 2.50
C ALA A 209 -2.05 -2.54 3.60
N ARG A 210 -1.62 -2.28 4.84
CA ARG A 210 -2.50 -2.06 6.00
C ARG A 210 -2.72 -0.58 6.34
N ASN A 211 -2.13 0.33 5.58
CA ASN A 211 -2.16 1.78 5.82
C ASN A 211 -1.72 2.16 7.26
N TYR A 212 -0.67 1.49 7.75
CA TYR A 212 -0.11 1.77 9.08
C TYR A 212 0.89 2.92 9.04
N THR A 213 0.91 3.71 10.11
CA THR A 213 2.04 4.59 10.40
C THR A 213 3.26 3.76 10.78
N SER A 214 4.47 4.34 10.68
CA SER A 214 5.71 3.65 11.04
C SER A 214 5.67 3.10 12.47
N ASP A 215 5.14 3.89 13.42
CA ASP A 215 5.06 3.50 14.83
C ASP A 215 4.11 2.31 15.06
N GLU A 216 2.94 2.32 14.41
CA GLU A 216 2.00 1.20 14.45
C GLU A 216 2.61 -0.07 13.86
N MET A 217 3.34 0.06 12.74
CA MET A 217 4.00 -1.09 12.13
C MET A 217 5.12 -1.66 13.02
N PHE A 218 5.92 -0.82 13.68
CA PHE A 218 6.93 -1.29 14.63
C PHE A 218 6.32 -2.01 15.84
N ILE A 219 5.16 -1.55 16.32
CA ILE A 219 4.40 -2.23 17.37
C ILE A 219 3.92 -3.58 16.87
N SER A 220 3.30 -3.64 15.69
CA SER A 220 2.79 -4.88 15.09
C SER A 220 3.89 -5.94 14.95
N VAL A 221 5.04 -5.58 14.38
CA VAL A 221 6.17 -6.51 14.21
C VAL A 221 6.68 -7.04 15.55
N ALA A 222 6.79 -6.17 16.56
CA ALA A 222 7.24 -6.59 17.89
C ALA A 222 6.24 -7.55 18.55
N VAL A 223 4.94 -7.35 18.33
CA VAL A 223 3.88 -8.24 18.80
C VAL A 223 3.95 -9.59 18.08
N ASP A 224 4.08 -9.59 16.76
CA ASP A 224 4.16 -10.83 15.96
C ASP A 224 5.38 -11.68 16.35
N ILE A 225 6.55 -11.06 16.50
CA ILE A 225 7.77 -11.75 16.94
C ILE A 225 7.56 -12.38 18.33
N ARG A 226 6.83 -11.71 19.23
CA ARG A 226 6.48 -12.28 20.55
C ARG A 226 5.49 -13.43 20.42
N GLY A 227 4.55 -13.36 19.48
CA GLY A 227 3.65 -14.47 19.13
C GLY A 227 4.40 -15.71 18.63
N LEU A 228 5.54 -15.53 17.97
CA LEU A 228 6.44 -16.60 17.53
C LEU A 228 7.38 -17.13 18.64
N GLY A 229 7.16 -16.72 19.90
CA GLY A 229 8.00 -17.12 21.05
C GLY A 229 9.28 -16.30 21.20
N GLY A 230 9.46 -15.23 20.43
CA GLY A 230 10.56 -14.28 20.59
C GLY A 230 10.33 -13.31 21.76
N ASN A 231 11.39 -12.63 22.19
CA ASN A 231 11.29 -11.56 23.18
C ASN A 231 12.05 -10.33 22.70
N ILE A 232 11.37 -9.50 21.91
CA ILE A 232 11.95 -8.31 21.31
C ILE A 232 11.25 -7.04 21.83
N LYS A 233 12.03 -5.96 21.96
CA LYS A 233 11.51 -4.62 22.27
C LYS A 233 11.26 -3.85 20.97
N ILE A 234 10.26 -2.97 20.97
CA ILE A 234 9.94 -2.11 19.82
C ILE A 234 11.15 -1.27 19.39
N SER A 235 11.91 -0.73 20.35
CA SER A 235 13.15 0.01 20.07
C SER A 235 14.22 -0.84 19.37
N THR A 236 14.28 -2.13 19.66
CA THR A 236 15.19 -3.07 18.97
C THR A 236 14.77 -3.28 17.53
N VAL A 237 13.47 -3.40 17.24
CA VAL A 237 12.94 -3.48 15.87
C VAL A 237 13.24 -2.18 15.10
N LYS A 238 13.03 -1.02 15.73
CA LYS A 238 13.35 0.29 15.15
C LYS A 238 14.83 0.42 14.78
N ASN A 239 15.73 0.01 15.69
CA ASN A 239 17.18 0.04 15.45
C ASN A 239 17.59 -0.94 14.32
N PHE A 240 16.95 -2.12 14.28
CA PHE A 240 17.20 -3.09 13.22
C PHE A 240 16.79 -2.54 11.85
N TYR A 241 15.61 -1.91 11.77
CA TYR A 241 15.11 -1.25 10.56
C TYR A 241 15.98 -0.06 10.13
N SER A 242 16.34 0.84 11.04
CA SER A 242 17.05 2.08 10.70
C SER A 242 18.50 1.88 10.29
N GLY A 243 19.07 0.69 10.52
CA GLY A 243 20.49 0.47 10.27
C GLY A 243 21.37 0.68 11.49
N VAL A 244 20.81 1.22 12.58
CA VAL A 244 21.58 1.85 13.66
C VAL A 244 22.01 0.83 14.70
N GLY A 245 23.33 0.74 14.92
CA GLY A 245 23.95 -0.13 15.93
C GLY A 245 24.13 -1.59 15.48
N ARG A 246 24.92 -2.33 16.25
CA ARG A 246 25.11 -3.78 16.04
C ARG A 246 23.91 -4.55 16.60
N SER A 247 23.36 -5.43 15.79
CA SER A 247 22.31 -6.36 16.22
C SER A 247 22.94 -7.63 16.75
N THR A 248 22.42 -8.15 17.86
CA THR A 248 22.88 -9.43 18.40
C THR A 248 22.35 -10.58 17.55
N VAL A 249 23.04 -11.72 17.56
CA VAL A 249 22.62 -12.93 16.83
C VAL A 249 21.19 -13.35 17.21
N SER A 250 20.82 -13.22 18.49
CA SER A 250 19.46 -13.50 18.97
C SER A 250 18.41 -12.59 18.31
N THR A 251 18.68 -11.28 18.21
CA THR A 251 17.79 -10.33 17.51
C THR A 251 17.65 -10.69 16.03
N VAL A 252 18.76 -11.01 15.36
CA VAL A 252 18.77 -11.37 13.94
C VAL A 252 17.93 -12.64 13.72
N ASN A 253 18.07 -13.65 14.57
CA ASN A 253 17.31 -14.89 14.47
C ASN A 253 15.81 -14.69 14.71
N GLN A 254 15.43 -13.89 15.71
CA GLN A 254 14.01 -13.59 15.99
C GLN A 254 13.34 -12.84 14.83
N ILE A 255 14.05 -11.89 14.22
CA ILE A 255 13.55 -11.15 13.05
C ILE A 255 13.49 -12.05 11.82
N ASN A 256 14.49 -12.91 11.61
CA ASN A 256 14.49 -13.86 10.51
C ASN A 256 13.34 -14.88 10.63
N ALA A 257 13.00 -15.33 11.84
CA ALA A 257 11.85 -16.20 12.08
C ALA A 257 10.53 -15.52 11.68
N TRP A 258 10.38 -14.24 12.00
CA TRP A 258 9.22 -13.45 11.55
C TRP A 258 9.20 -13.29 10.03
N VAL A 259 10.32 -12.95 9.39
CA VAL A 259 10.40 -12.88 7.92
C VAL A 259 10.04 -14.24 7.28
N ALA A 260 10.53 -15.35 7.83
CA ALA A 260 10.23 -16.69 7.33
C ALA A 260 8.77 -17.10 7.52
N SER A 261 8.06 -16.56 8.53
CA SER A 261 6.65 -16.87 8.79
C SER A 261 5.71 -16.49 7.64
N PHE A 262 6.13 -15.57 6.75
CA PHE A 262 5.36 -15.20 5.56
C PHE A 262 5.55 -16.14 4.38
N ASN A 263 6.63 -16.94 4.35
CA ASN A 263 6.89 -17.90 3.28
C ASN A 263 6.17 -19.24 3.51
N ASN A 264 5.81 -19.56 4.76
CA ASN A 264 5.14 -20.82 5.12
C ASN A 264 3.60 -20.75 4.99
N ASN A 265 3.05 -19.67 4.43
CA ASN A 265 1.60 -19.49 4.20
C ASN A 265 1.23 -19.52 2.70
N ALA A 266 2.08 -20.11 1.85
CA ALA A 266 1.91 -20.21 0.41
C ALA A 266 1.70 -21.65 -0.10
N GLU A 267 1.31 -22.58 0.78
CA GLU A 267 0.75 -23.90 0.40
C GLU A 267 -0.77 -23.93 0.62
#